data_AF-A0A8H4GS98-F1
#
_entry.id   AF-A0A8H4GS98-F1
#
_cell.length_a   1.000
_cell.length_b   1.000
_cell.length_c   1.000
_cell.angle_alpha   90.00
_cell.angle_beta   90.00
_cell.angle_gamma   90.00
#
_symmetry.space_group_name_H-M   'P 1'
#
loop_
_entity.id
_entity.type
_entity.pdbx_description
1 polymer ?
#
loop_
_entity_poly.entity_id
_entity_poly.type
_entity_poly.pdbx_seq_one_letter_code
_entity_poly.pdbx_strand_id
1 'polypeptide(L)'
;MGDFRGFAHGLVTAAWDILGQLCMQPYNQMPPIPWMALYDDPSESQPGWNFLQDARTRWPVDGPRWMINRVRAEPAMQQQFMQGGRFHPPAIQQYWQRVAQFKEKLAIVVHVTAGQPARAPELLSIQHTNTINSRRRNIYIEDGMVTFATAYHKGFHVSNDVKIIHRYVPREISAWQASQMTPPNQTNQTNQANQANQANQTNQTAHHAWLWGPNPGTGRDWSSKQFREALKRETRTRLKNAIHITAYRDIAIAISRQFLRPSAAFPYNIQQADPAPAEADADTEEGMDIKQWMGHITDLQAAHSSHVAGIHQFLGFGVPAPPSTLGKQKQAPWEDEAKVSQMERRHQLATMDIEATAQRMTGQPKMQFQGVQDPAIQAIQQGESPIIAVMLTGGGKSMLFMVPAFAAPSSTTMVVVPLVALQADIQRRCQQLGILCVAWESRRPPDAASIVLVTPKSTVSPDFQMFLNWLRWMRRLDRIMINKCHVVLNSQRDFQPQMAQLGKLVQARTQMVWLTATLPPSMEDELYRRMKHDRTAVTIYRAQTSRPNMAYQVWRPVLTGVGRGPYQWIESEAVVAFIQDQIQRAAGGKVIIYANIIRQVTTMARVLGPIHGAQHSHRSHQRIRDGGGHS
;
A
#
# COMPACT_ATOMS: atom_id res chain seq x y z
N MET A 1 -11.26 -27.03 25.10
CA MET A 1 -10.38 -25.83 25.20
C MET A 1 -8.99 -26.14 25.73
N GLY A 2 -8.85 -26.88 26.85
CA GLY A 2 -7.55 -27.36 27.33
C GLY A 2 -6.74 -28.08 26.25
N ASP A 3 -7.37 -28.98 25.49
CA ASP A 3 -6.73 -29.70 24.39
C ASP A 3 -6.21 -28.78 23.27
N PHE A 4 -6.92 -27.68 22.98
CA PHE A 4 -6.52 -26.72 21.95
C PHE A 4 -5.33 -25.86 22.40
N ARG A 5 -5.32 -25.42 23.66
CA ARG A 5 -4.14 -24.77 24.27
C ARG A 5 -2.94 -25.72 24.30
N GLY A 6 -3.16 -26.96 24.75
CA GLY A 6 -2.14 -28.01 24.74
C GLY A 6 -1.61 -28.32 23.34
N PHE A 7 -2.47 -28.28 22.32
CA PHE A 7 -2.07 -28.37 20.92
C PHE A 7 -1.16 -27.22 20.48
N ALA A 8 -1.53 -25.97 20.78
CA ALA A 8 -0.74 -24.79 20.43
C ALA A 8 0.61 -24.79 21.16
N HIS A 9 0.65 -25.03 22.47
CA HIS A 9 1.91 -25.16 23.21
C HIS A 9 2.75 -26.33 22.72
N GLY A 10 2.14 -27.49 22.46
CA GLY A 10 2.85 -28.65 21.93
C GLY A 10 3.44 -28.42 20.54
N LEU A 11 2.81 -27.58 19.71
CA LEU A 11 3.36 -27.11 18.44
C LEU A 11 4.63 -26.28 18.65
N VAL A 12 4.60 -25.34 19.61
CA VAL A 12 5.76 -24.51 19.98
C VAL A 12 6.92 -25.36 20.48
N THR A 13 6.66 -26.24 21.45
CA THR A 13 7.70 -27.11 22.02
C THR A 13 8.37 -27.95 20.94
N ALA A 14 7.58 -28.55 20.03
CA ALA A 14 8.16 -29.33 18.94
C ALA A 14 8.95 -28.49 17.94
N ALA A 15 8.58 -27.21 17.72
CA ALA A 15 9.38 -26.31 16.90
C ALA A 15 10.72 -25.98 17.60
N TRP A 16 10.70 -25.75 18.92
CA TRP A 16 11.92 -25.56 19.73
C TRP A 16 12.81 -26.78 19.77
N ASP A 17 12.27 -27.99 19.84
CA ASP A 17 13.05 -29.22 19.82
C ASP A 17 13.82 -29.37 18.50
N ILE A 18 13.16 -29.11 17.37
CA ILE A 18 13.81 -29.13 16.05
C ILE A 18 14.88 -28.03 15.97
N LEU A 19 14.58 -26.83 16.49
CA LEU A 19 15.55 -25.73 16.54
C LEU A 19 16.78 -26.09 17.39
N GLY A 20 16.57 -26.75 18.53
CA GLY A 20 17.62 -27.25 19.40
C GLY A 20 18.52 -28.27 18.71
N GLN A 21 17.93 -29.18 17.94
CA GLN A 21 18.67 -30.12 17.11
C GLN A 21 19.46 -29.43 15.99
N LEU A 22 18.90 -28.38 15.37
CA LEU A 22 19.60 -27.58 14.36
C LEU A 22 20.80 -26.84 14.96
N CYS A 23 20.68 -26.38 16.21
CA CYS A 23 21.75 -25.67 16.90
C CYS A 23 22.66 -26.58 17.74
N MET A 24 22.41 -27.88 17.77
CA MET A 24 23.08 -28.86 18.65
C MET A 24 23.20 -28.39 20.11
N GLN A 25 22.17 -27.69 20.58
CA GLN A 25 22.07 -27.25 21.97
C GLN A 25 20.60 -27.08 22.33
N PRO A 26 20.19 -27.36 23.57
CA PRO A 26 18.82 -27.16 24.00
C PRO A 26 18.44 -25.67 23.93
N TYR A 27 17.15 -25.40 23.71
CA TYR A 27 16.64 -24.03 23.52
C TYR A 27 17.02 -23.07 24.66
N ASN A 28 17.00 -23.56 25.91
CA ASN A 28 17.35 -22.78 27.09
C ASN A 28 18.83 -22.37 27.18
N GLN A 29 19.70 -22.94 26.35
CA GLN A 29 21.13 -22.59 26.24
C GLN A 29 21.42 -21.74 25.00
N MET A 30 20.40 -21.37 24.23
CA MET A 30 20.59 -20.50 23.07
C MET A 30 20.84 -19.04 23.48
N PRO A 31 21.59 -18.28 22.66
CA PRO A 31 21.76 -16.85 22.88
C PRO A 31 20.40 -16.15 23.00
N PRO A 32 20.16 -15.37 24.07
CA PRO A 32 18.87 -14.74 24.29
C PRO A 32 18.62 -13.67 23.23
N ILE A 33 17.37 -13.56 22.77
CA ILE A 33 16.99 -12.46 21.87
C ILE A 33 16.70 -11.23 22.73
N PRO A 34 17.27 -10.06 22.41
CA PRO A 34 17.00 -8.82 23.12
C PRO A 34 15.64 -8.24 22.71
N TRP A 35 14.53 -8.94 23.01
CA TRP A 35 13.17 -8.63 22.53
C TRP A 35 12.75 -7.17 22.73
N MET A 36 13.13 -6.57 23.86
CA MET A 36 12.77 -5.18 24.20
C MET A 36 13.75 -4.14 23.65
N ALA A 37 14.87 -4.58 23.07
CA ALA A 37 15.87 -3.72 22.44
C ALA A 37 16.09 -4.08 20.96
N LEU A 38 15.13 -4.80 20.36
CA LEU A 38 15.07 -5.00 18.92
C LEU A 38 14.66 -3.69 18.26
N TYR A 39 15.49 -3.23 17.32
CA TYR A 39 15.19 -2.12 16.44
C TYR A 39 14.88 -2.64 15.05
N ASP A 40 13.89 -2.04 14.42
CA ASP A 40 13.56 -2.22 13.02
C ASP A 40 13.32 -0.83 12.42
N ASP A 41 13.84 -0.61 11.20
CA ASP A 41 13.51 0.55 10.37
C ASP A 41 12.67 0.08 9.18
N PRO A 42 11.34 0.17 9.26
CA PRO A 42 10.46 -0.17 8.16
C PRO A 42 10.64 0.69 6.92
N SER A 43 11.31 1.85 7.03
CA SER A 43 11.59 2.71 5.89
C SER A 43 12.82 2.35 5.10
N GLU A 44 13.69 1.52 5.67
CA GLU A 44 14.88 1.05 4.96
C GLU A 44 14.48 0.22 3.75
N SER A 45 15.01 0.61 2.58
CA SER A 45 14.70 0.06 1.26
C SER A 45 15.88 -0.68 0.63
N GLN A 46 17.06 -0.65 1.27
CA GLN A 46 18.28 -1.30 0.77
C GLN A 46 18.00 -2.78 0.43
N PRO A 47 18.32 -3.25 -0.80
CA PRO A 47 18.20 -4.66 -1.15
C PRO A 47 19.04 -5.53 -0.23
N GLY A 48 18.45 -6.62 0.27
CA GLY A 48 19.12 -7.49 1.25
C GLY A 48 18.92 -7.08 2.72
N TRP A 49 18.26 -5.95 2.98
CA TRP A 49 18.03 -5.46 4.33
C TRP A 49 16.89 -6.15 5.08
N ASN A 50 17.10 -6.36 6.38
CA ASN A 50 16.11 -6.74 7.38
C ASN A 50 16.54 -6.24 8.79
N PHE A 51 15.67 -6.32 9.79
CA PHE A 51 15.84 -5.75 11.14
C PHE A 51 17.03 -6.26 11.96
N LEU A 52 17.82 -7.16 11.39
CA LEU A 52 18.96 -7.82 12.05
C LEU A 52 20.27 -7.13 11.76
N GLN A 53 20.27 -6.51 10.60
CA GLN A 53 21.36 -5.70 10.10
C GLN A 53 21.26 -4.29 10.70
N ASP A 54 20.20 -4.00 11.46
CA ASP A 54 20.06 -2.75 12.20
C ASP A 54 21.14 -2.67 13.30
N ALA A 55 22.09 -1.76 13.10
CA ALA A 55 23.23 -1.57 13.98
C ALA A 55 22.84 -1.11 15.40
N ARG A 56 21.61 -0.61 15.61
CA ARG A 56 21.11 -0.21 16.94
C ARG A 56 20.78 -1.43 17.80
N THR A 57 20.44 -2.56 17.18
CA THR A 57 20.20 -3.83 17.88
C THR A 57 21.53 -4.45 18.28
N ARG A 58 21.82 -4.50 19.59
CA ARG A 58 23.01 -5.18 20.12
C ARG A 58 22.75 -6.67 20.27
N TRP A 59 23.19 -7.46 19.30
CA TRP A 59 23.09 -8.92 19.34
C TRP A 59 24.18 -9.54 20.24
N PRO A 60 23.85 -10.59 21.02
CA PRO A 60 24.85 -11.30 21.83
C PRO A 60 25.82 -12.14 20.99
N VAL A 61 25.48 -12.42 19.73
CA VAL A 61 26.27 -13.22 18.79
C VAL A 61 26.21 -12.63 17.39
N ASP A 62 27.25 -12.87 16.58
CA ASP A 62 27.26 -12.55 15.15
C ASP A 62 26.32 -13.52 14.42
N GLY A 63 25.04 -13.16 14.30
CA GLY A 63 23.97 -14.04 13.77
C GLY A 63 24.35 -14.80 12.49
N PRO A 64 24.75 -14.13 11.39
CA PRO A 64 25.12 -14.79 10.13
C PRO A 64 26.30 -15.76 10.23
N ARG A 65 27.24 -15.54 11.16
CA ARG A 65 28.45 -16.35 11.30
C ARG A 65 28.45 -17.26 12.53
N TRP A 66 27.45 -17.17 13.38
CA TRP A 66 27.42 -17.86 14.67
C TRP A 66 27.51 -19.39 14.49
N MET A 67 26.68 -19.97 13.61
CA MET A 67 26.68 -21.41 13.39
C MET A 67 27.98 -21.91 12.76
N ILE A 68 28.50 -21.21 11.75
CA ILE A 68 29.76 -21.60 11.10
C ILE A 68 30.96 -21.47 12.04
N ASN A 69 30.98 -20.47 12.90
CA ASN A 69 32.03 -20.29 13.89
C ASN A 69 32.00 -21.44 14.91
N ARG A 70 30.81 -21.86 15.36
CA ARG A 70 30.65 -23.04 16.22
C ARG A 70 31.11 -24.33 15.54
N VAL A 71 30.74 -24.53 14.27
CA VAL A 71 31.20 -25.70 13.50
C VAL A 71 32.72 -25.74 13.33
N ARG A 72 33.38 -24.58 13.31
CA ARG A 72 34.85 -24.51 13.26
C ARG A 72 35.54 -24.61 14.61
N ALA A 73 34.90 -24.17 15.70
CA ALA A 73 35.52 -24.09 17.01
C ALA A 73 35.21 -25.29 17.93
N GLU A 74 34.03 -25.91 17.79
CA GLU A 74 33.55 -26.95 18.72
C GLU A 74 33.83 -28.36 18.19
N PRO A 75 34.56 -29.21 18.92
CA PRO A 75 34.88 -30.57 18.49
C PRO A 75 33.64 -31.43 18.18
N ALA A 76 32.56 -31.29 18.96
CA ALA A 76 31.31 -32.02 18.73
C ALA A 76 30.65 -31.64 17.39
N MET A 77 30.67 -30.35 17.03
CA MET A 77 30.15 -29.88 15.75
C MET A 77 31.05 -30.31 14.58
N GLN A 78 32.38 -30.28 14.77
CA GLN A 78 33.33 -30.77 13.76
C GLN A 78 33.11 -32.25 13.47
N GLN A 79 32.95 -33.10 14.49
CA GLN A 79 32.69 -34.54 14.30
C GLN A 79 31.41 -34.80 13.49
N GLN A 80 30.42 -33.93 13.62
CA GLN A 80 29.15 -34.10 12.93
C GLN A 80 29.17 -33.55 11.50
N PHE A 81 29.74 -32.36 11.29
CA PHE A 81 29.66 -31.63 10.03
C PHE A 81 30.92 -31.72 9.18
N MET A 82 32.04 -32.18 9.71
CA MET A 82 33.30 -32.29 9.00
C MET A 82 33.80 -33.74 8.91
N GLN A 83 34.39 -34.07 7.76
CA GLN A 83 35.10 -35.33 7.53
C GLN A 83 36.37 -35.01 6.74
N GLY A 84 37.55 -35.37 7.28
CA GLY A 84 38.84 -35.07 6.63
C GLY A 84 39.11 -33.57 6.43
N GLY A 85 38.67 -32.72 7.37
CA GLY A 85 38.85 -31.26 7.30
C GLY A 85 37.95 -30.53 6.29
N ARG A 86 37.01 -31.23 5.63
CA ARG A 86 36.01 -30.66 4.73
C ARG A 86 34.61 -30.92 5.24
N PHE A 87 33.63 -30.14 4.80
CA PHE A 87 32.24 -30.40 5.17
C PHE A 87 31.76 -31.74 4.61
N HIS A 88 31.15 -32.55 5.47
CA HIS A 88 30.57 -33.85 5.13
C HIS A 88 29.22 -33.64 4.42
N PRO A 89 29.10 -33.90 3.10
CA PRO A 89 27.89 -33.55 2.34
C PRO A 89 26.60 -34.22 2.85
N PRO A 90 26.59 -35.52 3.25
CA PRO A 90 25.41 -36.15 3.86
C PRO A 90 24.93 -35.46 5.14
N ALA A 91 25.84 -34.99 6.00
CA ALA A 91 25.47 -34.27 7.22
C ALA A 91 24.83 -32.91 6.90
N ILE A 92 25.33 -32.20 5.88
CA ILE A 92 24.72 -30.96 5.37
C ILE A 92 23.32 -31.24 4.81
N GLN A 93 23.15 -32.33 4.06
CA GLN A 93 21.84 -32.70 3.50
C GLN A 93 20.82 -33.01 4.60
N GLN A 94 21.21 -33.76 5.63
CA GLN A 94 20.37 -34.03 6.79
C GLN A 94 20.00 -32.74 7.54
N TYR A 95 20.95 -31.80 7.67
CA TYR A 95 20.67 -30.49 8.24
C TYR A 95 19.61 -29.73 7.44
N TRP A 96 19.73 -29.68 6.11
CA TRP A 96 18.73 -29.02 5.27
C TRP A 96 17.35 -29.66 5.34
N GLN A 97 17.28 -30.99 5.47
CA GLN A 97 16.03 -31.70 5.73
C GLN A 97 15.40 -31.27 7.07
N ARG A 98 16.21 -31.10 8.13
CA ARG A 98 15.74 -30.58 9.42
C ARG A 98 15.27 -29.12 9.33
N VAL A 99 15.95 -28.27 8.57
CA VAL A 99 15.50 -26.89 8.30
C VAL A 99 14.14 -26.88 7.61
N ALA A 100 13.91 -27.77 6.63
CA ALA A 100 12.62 -27.90 5.97
C ALA A 100 11.51 -28.33 6.95
N GLN A 101 11.80 -29.30 7.82
CA GLN A 101 10.86 -29.75 8.87
C GLN A 101 10.55 -28.62 9.85
N PHE A 102 11.55 -27.84 10.27
CA PHE A 102 11.36 -26.67 11.11
C PHE A 102 10.44 -25.65 10.44
N LYS A 103 10.72 -25.28 9.19
CA LYS A 103 9.89 -24.33 8.42
C LYS A 103 8.45 -24.83 8.26
N GLU A 104 8.25 -26.14 8.13
CA GLU A 104 6.90 -26.74 8.04
C GLU A 104 6.15 -26.59 9.34
N LYS A 105 6.80 -26.92 10.46
CA LYS A 105 6.26 -26.74 11.80
C LYS A 105 5.90 -25.28 12.04
N LEU A 106 6.83 -24.39 11.72
CA LEU A 106 6.71 -22.95 11.89
C LEU A 106 5.52 -22.38 11.13
N ALA A 107 5.26 -22.84 9.90
CA ALA A 107 4.09 -22.42 9.12
C ALA A 107 2.78 -22.72 9.86
N ILE A 108 2.67 -23.91 10.45
CA ILE A 108 1.50 -24.31 11.23
C ILE A 108 1.40 -23.49 12.51
N VAL A 109 2.53 -23.26 13.19
CA VAL A 109 2.50 -22.48 14.42
C VAL A 109 2.06 -21.05 14.16
N VAL A 110 2.67 -20.36 13.17
CA VAL A 110 2.28 -19.00 12.77
C VAL A 110 0.80 -18.96 12.37
N HIS A 111 0.31 -19.97 11.63
CA HIS A 111 -1.10 -20.04 11.24
C HIS A 111 -2.06 -20.20 12.43
N VAL A 112 -1.63 -20.91 13.47
CA VAL A 112 -2.46 -21.18 14.65
C VAL A 112 -2.45 -20.02 15.64
N THR A 113 -1.30 -19.36 15.81
CA THR A 113 -1.10 -18.39 16.87
C THR A 113 -1.29 -16.94 16.45
N ALA A 114 -1.13 -16.61 15.16
CA ALA A 114 -1.16 -15.22 14.68
C ALA A 114 -2.58 -14.65 14.44
N GLY A 115 -3.55 -15.06 15.26
CA GLY A 115 -4.96 -14.63 15.18
C GLY A 115 -5.80 -15.41 14.16
N GLN A 116 -6.76 -14.72 13.53
CA GLN A 116 -7.66 -15.31 12.52
C GLN A 116 -6.86 -15.92 11.36
N PRO A 117 -6.97 -17.21 11.01
CA PRO A 117 -6.01 -17.88 10.12
C PRO A 117 -5.80 -17.20 8.76
N ALA A 118 -4.53 -16.92 8.43
CA ALA A 118 -4.11 -16.51 7.09
C ALA A 118 -4.27 -17.67 6.10
N ARG A 119 -4.61 -17.39 4.84
CA ARG A 119 -4.64 -18.46 3.82
C ARG A 119 -3.24 -18.91 3.47
N ALA A 120 -3.12 -20.15 2.97
CA ALA A 120 -1.83 -20.69 2.55
C ALA A 120 -1.06 -19.77 1.57
N PRO A 121 -1.68 -19.17 0.53
CA PRO A 121 -0.95 -18.24 -0.35
C PRO A 121 -0.51 -16.95 0.36
N GLU A 122 -1.31 -16.44 1.31
CA GLU A 122 -0.98 -15.25 2.10
C GLU A 122 0.22 -15.53 3.00
N LEU A 123 0.22 -16.66 3.72
CA LEU A 123 1.33 -17.08 4.57
C LEU A 123 2.63 -17.34 3.78
N LEU A 124 2.54 -18.04 2.65
CA LEU A 124 3.70 -18.39 1.83
C LEU A 124 4.30 -17.20 1.07
N SER A 125 3.59 -16.07 1.03
CA SER A 125 4.06 -14.81 0.41
C SER A 125 4.79 -13.87 1.37
N ILE A 126 5.11 -14.34 2.58
CA ILE A 126 5.87 -13.56 3.55
C ILE A 126 7.34 -13.47 3.11
N GLN A 127 7.80 -12.24 2.91
CA GLN A 127 9.16 -11.85 2.61
C GLN A 127 9.82 -11.26 3.85
N HIS A 128 10.98 -11.80 4.21
CA HIS A 128 11.72 -11.36 5.39
C HIS A 128 12.88 -10.40 5.07
N THR A 129 13.16 -10.15 3.80
CA THR A 129 14.27 -9.32 3.34
C THR A 129 13.82 -8.49 2.14
N ASN A 130 14.30 -7.26 2.04
CA ASN A 130 14.03 -6.36 0.92
C ASN A 130 14.61 -6.89 -0.41
N THR A 131 13.89 -6.71 -1.51
CA THR A 131 14.31 -7.17 -2.85
C THR A 131 14.60 -6.01 -3.83
N ILE A 132 15.45 -6.28 -4.84
CA ILE A 132 15.91 -5.30 -5.85
C ILE A 132 14.74 -4.72 -6.69
N ASN A 133 13.70 -5.53 -6.96
CA ASN A 133 12.54 -5.14 -7.76
C ASN A 133 11.39 -4.53 -6.92
N SER A 134 11.75 -3.88 -5.81
CA SER A 134 10.83 -3.06 -5.00
C SER A 134 9.68 -3.80 -4.34
N ARG A 135 9.83 -5.10 -4.07
CA ARG A 135 9.04 -5.72 -3.00
C ARG A 135 9.84 -5.54 -1.71
N ARG A 136 9.42 -4.55 -0.92
CA ARG A 136 9.87 -4.38 0.46
C ARG A 136 9.40 -5.59 1.27
N ARG A 137 10.16 -5.96 2.31
CA ARG A 137 9.76 -7.04 3.23
C ARG A 137 8.38 -6.74 3.82
N ASN A 138 7.67 -7.77 4.24
CA ASN A 138 6.37 -7.64 4.90
C ASN A 138 6.35 -8.29 6.29
N ILE A 139 7.54 -8.40 6.89
CA ILE A 139 7.77 -8.76 8.29
C ILE A 139 8.46 -7.58 8.98
N TYR A 140 8.06 -7.28 10.21
CA TYR A 140 8.57 -6.17 10.99
C TYR A 140 8.62 -6.48 12.48
N ILE A 141 9.29 -5.62 13.26
CA ILE A 141 9.21 -5.60 14.71
C ILE A 141 8.28 -4.49 15.18
N GLU A 142 7.29 -4.85 16.00
CA GLU A 142 6.31 -3.94 16.60
C GLU A 142 6.07 -4.38 18.06
N ASP A 143 6.20 -3.47 19.03
CA ASP A 143 6.06 -3.73 20.48
C ASP A 143 6.89 -4.93 21.01
N GLY A 144 8.09 -5.12 20.46
CA GLY A 144 8.96 -6.26 20.82
C GLY A 144 8.36 -7.62 20.44
N MET A 145 7.48 -7.63 19.43
CA MET A 145 6.92 -8.81 18.78
C MET A 145 7.22 -8.78 17.27
N VAL A 146 7.25 -9.95 16.66
CA VAL A 146 7.35 -10.07 15.20
C VAL A 146 5.95 -9.93 14.62
N THR A 147 5.77 -8.96 13.72
CA THR A 147 4.53 -8.72 12.99
C THR A 147 4.73 -8.99 11.51
N PHE A 148 3.70 -9.48 10.81
CA PHE A 148 3.71 -9.57 9.36
C PHE A 148 2.40 -9.06 8.76
N ALA A 149 2.50 -8.46 7.57
CA ALA A 149 1.40 -7.83 6.87
C ALA A 149 1.11 -8.56 5.55
N THR A 150 -0.09 -9.12 5.43
CA THR A 150 -0.54 -9.82 4.21
C THR A 150 -1.76 -9.13 3.60
N ALA A 151 -1.80 -9.03 2.27
CA ALA A 151 -2.96 -8.53 1.54
C ALA A 151 -3.98 -9.66 1.28
N TYR A 152 -5.24 -9.44 1.65
CA TYR A 152 -6.36 -10.35 1.48
C TYR A 152 -7.22 -9.95 0.27
N HIS A 153 -7.52 -10.92 -0.60
CA HIS A 153 -8.14 -10.67 -1.92
C HIS A 153 -9.51 -11.32 -2.14
N LYS A 154 -10.04 -12.16 -1.23
CA LYS A 154 -11.36 -12.80 -1.47
C LYS A 154 -12.47 -11.79 -1.21
N GLY A 155 -13.16 -11.43 -2.28
CA GLY A 155 -14.09 -10.30 -2.30
C GLY A 155 -13.57 -9.11 -3.08
N PHE A 156 -12.37 -9.12 -3.67
CA PHE A 156 -11.91 -8.02 -4.53
C PHE A 156 -12.84 -7.81 -5.74
N HIS A 157 -13.35 -8.90 -6.34
CA HIS A 157 -14.30 -8.81 -7.45
C HIS A 157 -15.70 -8.32 -7.05
N VAL A 158 -16.03 -8.37 -5.75
CA VAL A 158 -17.36 -7.99 -5.20
C VAL A 158 -17.26 -6.62 -4.51
N SER A 159 -16.38 -6.49 -3.52
CA SER A 159 -16.15 -5.27 -2.72
C SER A 159 -15.15 -4.27 -3.31
N ASN A 160 -14.35 -4.63 -4.33
CA ASN A 160 -13.27 -3.81 -4.92
C ASN A 160 -12.27 -3.25 -3.89
N ASP A 161 -12.04 -4.00 -2.81
CA ASP A 161 -11.21 -3.61 -1.67
C ASP A 161 -10.06 -4.61 -1.47
N VAL A 162 -8.85 -4.11 -1.17
CA VAL A 162 -7.68 -4.92 -0.82
C VAL A 162 -7.38 -4.66 0.64
N LYS A 163 -7.70 -5.64 1.48
CA LYS A 163 -7.54 -5.51 2.93
C LYS A 163 -6.18 -6.02 3.36
N ILE A 164 -5.40 -5.19 4.04
CA ILE A 164 -4.10 -5.58 4.62
C ILE A 164 -4.32 -5.94 6.08
N ILE A 165 -3.90 -7.15 6.45
CA ILE A 165 -4.08 -7.71 7.78
C ILE A 165 -2.72 -7.81 8.46
N HIS A 166 -2.55 -7.09 9.57
CA HIS A 166 -1.38 -7.19 10.46
C HIS A 166 -1.56 -8.36 11.43
N ARG A 167 -0.50 -9.13 11.62
CA ARG A 167 -0.54 -10.39 12.36
C ARG A 167 0.70 -10.50 13.23
N TYR A 168 0.50 -10.61 14.54
CA TYR A 168 1.58 -10.75 15.50
C TYR A 168 1.85 -12.21 15.78
N VAL A 169 3.12 -12.57 15.89
CA VAL A 169 3.56 -13.92 16.26
C VAL A 169 4.01 -13.89 17.73
N PRO A 170 3.67 -14.89 18.56
CA PRO A 170 4.16 -14.97 19.94
C PRO A 170 5.68 -14.92 19.98
N ARG A 171 6.26 -14.31 21.03
CA ARG A 171 7.73 -14.25 21.24
C ARG A 171 8.34 -15.64 21.30
N GLU A 172 7.56 -16.58 21.82
CA GLU A 172 7.90 -17.99 21.92
C GLU A 172 8.10 -18.64 20.54
N ILE A 173 7.49 -18.09 19.47
CA ILE A 173 7.46 -18.70 18.14
C ILE A 173 7.94 -17.71 17.08
N SER A 174 8.71 -16.70 17.46
CA SER A 174 9.31 -15.80 16.49
C SER A 174 10.26 -16.60 15.57
N ALA A 175 9.70 -16.97 14.42
CA ALA A 175 10.24 -17.67 13.24
C ALA A 175 11.65 -17.29 12.79
N TRP A 176 12.14 -16.19 13.33
CA TRP A 176 13.22 -15.40 12.77
C TRP A 176 14.61 -15.99 13.08
N GLN A 177 14.74 -16.73 14.19
CA GLN A 177 15.99 -17.45 14.52
C GLN A 177 16.44 -18.41 13.42
N ALA A 178 15.50 -19.04 12.70
CA ALA A 178 15.85 -20.02 11.67
C ALA A 178 16.24 -19.40 10.32
N SER A 179 15.82 -18.17 9.99
CA SER A 179 16.25 -17.52 8.75
C SER A 179 17.74 -17.15 8.75
N GLN A 180 18.40 -17.14 9.91
CA GLN A 180 19.86 -16.95 10.03
C GLN A 180 20.67 -18.23 10.08
N MET A 181 20.02 -19.38 10.23
CA MET A 181 20.70 -20.65 10.44
C MET A 181 21.10 -21.26 9.08
N THR A 182 21.87 -20.51 8.30
CA THR A 182 22.59 -20.98 7.12
C THR A 182 23.94 -21.54 7.59
N PRO A 183 24.22 -22.85 7.47
CA PRO A 183 25.59 -23.35 7.55
C PRO A 183 26.39 -22.84 6.34
N PRO A 184 27.74 -22.91 6.38
CA PRO A 184 28.62 -22.37 5.35
C PRO A 184 28.16 -22.70 3.94
N ASN A 185 27.99 -21.65 3.12
CA ASN A 185 28.03 -21.80 1.68
C ASN A 185 29.29 -22.61 1.31
N GLN A 186 29.12 -23.77 0.69
CA GLN A 186 30.15 -24.42 -0.13
C GLN A 186 30.65 -23.48 -1.25
N THR A 187 29.94 -22.39 -1.52
CA THR A 187 30.20 -21.43 -2.59
C THR A 187 31.37 -20.48 -2.35
N ASN A 188 32.01 -20.46 -1.18
CA ASN A 188 33.15 -19.56 -0.91
C ASN A 188 34.53 -20.18 -1.12
N GLN A 189 34.66 -21.48 -1.44
CA GLN A 189 35.96 -22.08 -1.78
C GLN A 189 36.23 -22.15 -3.29
N THR A 190 35.22 -21.97 -4.16
CA THR A 190 35.41 -22.04 -5.62
C THR A 190 35.28 -20.69 -6.35
N ASN A 191 34.90 -19.61 -5.66
CA ASN A 191 34.58 -18.33 -6.30
C ASN A 191 35.69 -17.25 -6.20
N GLN A 192 36.95 -17.63 -5.96
CA GLN A 192 38.07 -16.74 -6.29
C GLN A 192 38.41 -16.72 -7.79
N ALA A 193 37.77 -17.57 -8.62
CA ALA A 193 38.11 -17.68 -10.04
C ALA A 193 37.08 -17.11 -11.03
N ASN A 194 35.88 -16.69 -10.64
CA ASN A 194 34.86 -16.21 -11.60
C ASN A 194 34.22 -14.87 -11.16
N GLN A 195 34.93 -13.76 -11.39
CA GLN A 195 34.43 -12.39 -11.29
C GLN A 195 33.64 -11.90 -12.53
N ALA A 196 33.17 -12.81 -13.39
CA ALA A 196 32.39 -12.46 -14.57
C ALA A 196 31.09 -13.27 -14.61
N ASN A 197 30.03 -12.80 -13.92
CA ASN A 197 28.61 -13.02 -14.27
C ASN A 197 27.67 -12.37 -13.24
N GLN A 198 27.37 -11.09 -13.44
CA GLN A 198 26.39 -10.33 -12.63
C GLN A 198 24.93 -10.85 -12.79
N ALA A 199 24.63 -11.63 -13.83
CA ALA A 199 23.29 -12.14 -14.13
C ALA A 199 22.86 -13.37 -13.28
N ASN A 200 23.80 -14.08 -12.64
CA ASN A 200 23.47 -15.24 -11.79
C ASN A 200 23.30 -14.89 -10.30
N GLN A 201 23.85 -13.75 -9.85
CA GLN A 201 23.65 -13.26 -8.48
C GLN A 201 22.23 -12.72 -8.25
N THR A 202 21.58 -12.19 -9.28
CA THR A 202 20.21 -11.64 -9.23
C THR A 202 19.12 -12.70 -9.04
N ASN A 203 19.31 -13.92 -9.57
CA ASN A 203 18.36 -15.02 -9.35
C ASN A 203 18.53 -15.66 -7.96
N GLN A 204 19.76 -15.81 -7.45
CA GLN A 204 19.99 -16.40 -6.13
C GLN A 204 19.47 -15.51 -4.99
N THR A 205 19.64 -14.18 -5.08
CA THR A 205 19.11 -13.24 -4.07
C THR A 205 17.58 -13.20 -4.01
N ALA A 206 16.88 -13.49 -5.12
CA ALA A 206 15.41 -13.52 -5.17
C ALA A 206 14.79 -14.72 -4.41
N HIS A 207 15.47 -15.87 -4.37
CA HIS A 207 14.97 -17.07 -3.69
C HIS A 207 15.11 -17.03 -2.16
N HIS A 208 16.09 -16.28 -1.65
CA HIS A 208 16.35 -16.10 -0.20
C HIS A 208 15.49 -15.01 0.46
N ALA A 209 14.66 -14.29 -0.29
CA ALA A 209 13.82 -13.22 0.26
C ALA A 209 12.55 -13.75 0.95
N TRP A 210 12.05 -14.92 0.55
CA TRP A 210 10.81 -15.51 1.04
C TRP A 210 11.06 -16.41 2.25
N LEU A 211 10.27 -16.24 3.31
CA LEU A 211 10.40 -17.07 4.52
C LEU A 211 10.18 -18.56 4.20
N TRP A 212 9.21 -18.84 3.32
CA TRP A 212 8.95 -20.16 2.73
C TRP A 212 9.30 -20.20 1.23
N GLY A 213 10.54 -19.81 0.88
CA GLY A 213 11.12 -20.05 -0.44
C GLY A 213 11.44 -21.53 -0.71
N PRO A 214 11.97 -21.88 -1.91
CA PRO A 214 12.22 -23.25 -2.31
C PRO A 214 13.00 -24.03 -1.25
N ASN A 215 12.60 -25.28 -1.01
CA ASN A 215 13.18 -26.11 0.04
C ASN A 215 14.70 -26.27 -0.20
N PRO A 216 15.56 -25.87 0.76
CA PRO A 216 17.00 -25.82 0.54
C PRO A 216 17.64 -27.16 0.11
N GLY A 217 17.05 -28.29 0.50
CA GLY A 217 17.55 -29.61 0.15
C GLY A 217 17.03 -30.20 -1.16
N THR A 218 15.92 -29.68 -1.71
CA THR A 218 15.26 -30.26 -2.89
C THR A 218 15.00 -29.26 -4.02
N GLY A 219 15.15 -27.96 -3.76
CA GLY A 219 14.86 -26.88 -4.70
C GLY A 219 13.38 -26.71 -5.06
N ARG A 220 12.48 -27.48 -4.43
CA ARG A 220 11.04 -27.43 -4.73
C ARG A 220 10.34 -26.32 -3.94
N ASP A 221 9.46 -25.58 -4.61
CA ASP A 221 8.63 -24.56 -3.98
C ASP A 221 7.63 -25.13 -2.98
N TRP A 222 7.31 -24.34 -1.95
CA TRP A 222 6.26 -24.65 -1.00
C TRP A 222 4.90 -24.59 -1.66
N SER A 223 4.09 -25.64 -1.48
CA SER A 223 2.75 -25.70 -2.05
C SER A 223 1.66 -25.57 -0.98
N SER A 224 0.51 -25.03 -1.39
CA SER A 224 -0.70 -25.00 -0.54
C SER A 224 -1.16 -26.42 -0.15
N LYS A 225 -0.83 -27.44 -0.96
CA LYS A 225 -1.10 -28.86 -0.64
C LYS A 225 -0.22 -29.33 0.52
N GLN A 226 1.08 -29.05 0.47
CA GLN A 226 2.01 -29.40 1.55
C GLN A 226 1.57 -28.77 2.89
N PHE A 227 1.23 -27.48 2.89
CA PHE A 227 0.71 -26.80 4.08
C PHE A 227 -0.56 -27.45 4.64
N ARG A 228 -1.51 -27.82 3.77
CA ARG A 228 -2.76 -28.47 4.17
C ARG A 228 -2.54 -29.84 4.81
N GLU A 229 -1.65 -30.64 4.24
CA GLU A 229 -1.34 -31.97 4.78
C GLU A 229 -0.54 -31.88 6.08
N ALA A 230 0.34 -30.88 6.23
CA ALA A 230 1.02 -30.61 7.49
C ALA A 230 0.02 -30.26 8.60
N LEU A 231 -0.96 -29.38 8.36
CA LEU A 231 -1.99 -29.03 9.34
C LEU A 231 -2.79 -30.26 9.79
N LYS A 232 -3.24 -31.09 8.85
CA LYS A 232 -3.96 -32.33 9.15
C LYS A 232 -3.13 -33.28 10.01
N ARG A 233 -1.85 -33.44 9.69
CA ARG A 233 -0.96 -34.35 10.41
C ARG A 233 -0.72 -33.88 11.85
N GLU A 234 -0.46 -32.58 12.04
CA GLU A 234 -0.23 -32.02 13.37
C GLU A 234 -1.49 -32.10 14.24
N THR A 235 -2.65 -31.78 13.67
CA THR A 235 -3.94 -31.85 14.38
C THR A 235 -4.34 -33.29 14.68
N ARG A 236 -4.15 -34.23 13.75
CA ARG A 236 -4.41 -35.66 14.01
C ARG A 236 -3.54 -36.23 15.11
N THR A 237 -2.28 -35.81 15.17
CA THR A 237 -1.33 -36.31 16.16
C THR A 237 -1.66 -35.80 17.57
N ARG A 238 -2.01 -34.52 17.70
CA ARG A 238 -2.17 -33.87 19.02
C ARG A 238 -3.61 -33.72 19.49
N LEU A 239 -4.54 -33.46 18.58
CA LEU A 239 -5.97 -33.33 18.86
C LEU A 239 -6.75 -34.62 18.58
N LYS A 240 -6.06 -35.69 18.16
CA LYS A 240 -6.65 -36.98 17.74
C LYS A 240 -7.68 -36.86 16.60
N ASN A 241 -7.77 -35.70 15.95
CA ASN A 241 -8.69 -35.43 14.87
C ASN A 241 -7.99 -34.61 13.77
N ALA A 242 -8.20 -34.98 12.51
CA ALA A 242 -7.61 -34.28 11.38
C ALA A 242 -8.47 -33.06 11.01
N ILE A 243 -7.96 -31.86 11.29
CA ILE A 243 -8.68 -30.62 11.02
C ILE A 243 -8.24 -30.07 9.67
N HIS A 244 -9.23 -29.79 8.82
CA HIS A 244 -9.03 -29.12 7.53
C HIS A 244 -8.91 -27.60 7.70
N ILE A 245 -8.26 -26.92 6.75
CA ILE A 245 -8.08 -25.44 6.79
C ILE A 245 -9.41 -24.71 7.00
N THR A 246 -10.49 -25.15 6.32
CA THR A 246 -11.82 -24.54 6.47
C THR A 246 -12.38 -24.73 7.89
N ALA A 247 -12.35 -25.96 8.40
CA ALA A 247 -12.79 -26.25 9.76
C ALA A 247 -11.97 -25.50 10.83
N TYR A 248 -10.65 -25.37 10.63
CA TYR A 248 -9.81 -24.57 11.51
C TYR A 248 -10.21 -23.09 11.51
N ARG A 249 -10.57 -22.56 10.33
CA ARG A 249 -11.06 -21.18 10.22
C ARG A 249 -12.35 -20.97 11.00
N ASP A 250 -13.29 -21.90 10.91
CA ASP A 250 -14.55 -21.80 11.64
C ASP A 250 -14.32 -21.87 13.16
N ILE A 251 -13.40 -22.75 13.61
CA ILE A 251 -12.97 -22.83 15.01
C ILE A 251 -12.33 -21.51 15.48
N ALA A 252 -11.44 -20.92 14.68
CA ALA A 252 -10.78 -19.66 15.03
C ALA A 252 -11.79 -18.48 15.10
N ILE A 253 -12.77 -18.44 14.20
CA ILE A 253 -13.87 -17.46 14.23
C ILE A 253 -14.72 -17.66 15.49
N ALA A 254 -15.08 -18.90 15.83
CA ALA A 254 -15.85 -19.21 17.02
C ALA A 254 -15.11 -18.80 18.31
N ILE A 255 -13.81 -19.10 18.40
CA ILE A 255 -12.96 -18.68 19.54
C ILE A 255 -12.96 -17.14 19.66
N SER A 256 -12.79 -16.44 18.54
CA SER A 256 -12.80 -14.97 18.53
C SER A 256 -14.12 -14.39 19.03
N ARG A 257 -15.25 -14.91 18.54
CA ARG A 257 -16.59 -14.43 18.91
C ARG A 257 -16.93 -14.69 20.38
N GLN A 258 -16.47 -15.83 20.91
CA GLN A 258 -16.82 -16.27 22.25
C GLN A 258 -15.89 -15.73 23.34
N PHE A 259 -14.60 -15.57 23.05
CA PHE A 259 -13.59 -15.26 24.07
C PHE A 259 -12.85 -13.93 23.88
N LEU A 260 -12.94 -13.30 22.70
CA LEU A 260 -12.12 -12.12 22.35
C LEU A 260 -12.94 -10.82 22.19
N ARG A 261 -14.16 -10.73 22.75
CA ARG A 261 -14.98 -9.48 22.78
C ARG A 261 -14.14 -8.30 23.30
N PRO A 262 -14.39 -7.05 22.84
CA PRO A 262 -13.50 -5.91 23.00
C PRO A 262 -13.09 -5.72 24.46
N SER A 263 -11.95 -6.29 24.81
CA SER A 263 -11.35 -6.16 26.12
C SER A 263 -10.72 -4.77 26.19
N ALA A 264 -10.89 -4.13 27.35
CA ALA A 264 -10.49 -2.76 27.67
C ALA A 264 -8.97 -2.48 27.64
N ALA A 265 -8.19 -3.23 26.85
CA ALA A 265 -6.74 -3.07 26.73
C ALA A 265 -6.34 -1.81 25.94
N PHE A 266 -7.25 -1.24 25.12
CA PHE A 266 -7.04 0.02 24.40
C PHE A 266 -8.27 0.95 24.55
N PRO A 267 -8.37 1.71 25.65
CA PRO A 267 -9.55 2.53 25.96
C PRO A 267 -9.83 3.69 24.98
N TYR A 268 -8.89 4.04 24.09
CA TYR A 268 -9.07 5.11 23.09
C TYR A 268 -9.82 4.69 21.81
N ASN A 269 -10.21 3.42 21.68
CA ASN A 269 -10.81 2.89 20.45
C ASN A 269 -12.28 2.43 20.60
N ILE A 270 -12.99 2.87 21.65
CA ILE A 270 -14.34 2.36 21.92
C ILE A 270 -15.35 3.51 21.96
N GLN A 271 -16.21 3.60 20.94
CA GLN A 271 -17.59 4.05 21.14
C GLN A 271 -18.56 3.00 20.62
N GLN A 272 -19.16 2.32 21.61
CA GLN A 272 -20.42 1.57 21.70
C GLN A 272 -20.90 0.78 20.45
N ALA A 273 -20.85 -0.55 20.56
CA ALA A 273 -21.49 -1.49 19.66
C ALA A 273 -22.75 -2.08 20.31
N ASP A 274 -23.91 -1.86 19.69
CA ASP A 274 -25.15 -2.60 19.93
C ASP A 274 -25.11 -3.99 19.25
N PRO A 275 -25.93 -4.97 19.69
CA PRO A 275 -25.82 -6.36 19.24
C PRO A 275 -26.34 -6.56 17.81
N ALA A 276 -25.64 -7.39 17.02
CA ALA A 276 -25.96 -7.68 15.62
C ALA A 276 -26.80 -8.96 15.43
N PRO A 277 -27.67 -9.04 14.39
CA PRO A 277 -28.47 -10.23 14.06
C PRO A 277 -27.75 -11.23 13.14
N ALA A 278 -28.37 -12.39 12.96
CA ALA A 278 -27.85 -13.58 12.27
C ALA A 278 -27.88 -13.52 10.73
N GLU A 279 -26.87 -14.18 10.14
CA GLU A 279 -26.64 -14.70 8.78
C GLU A 279 -27.38 -14.10 7.56
N ALA A 280 -26.61 -13.73 6.53
CA ALA A 280 -27.11 -13.59 5.15
C ALA A 280 -26.05 -13.98 4.10
N ASP A 281 -26.50 -14.73 3.10
CA ASP A 281 -25.77 -15.23 1.93
C ASP A 281 -25.43 -14.14 0.89
N ALA A 282 -24.52 -14.47 -0.02
CA ALA A 282 -23.69 -13.59 -0.85
C ALA A 282 -24.37 -12.83 -2.03
N ASP A 283 -25.70 -12.67 -2.09
CA ASP A 283 -26.37 -12.11 -3.28
C ASP A 283 -27.24 -10.85 -3.05
N THR A 284 -27.04 -10.07 -1.98
CA THR A 284 -27.80 -8.82 -1.77
C THR A 284 -26.95 -7.66 -1.21
N GLU A 285 -26.18 -6.97 -2.07
CA GLU A 285 -25.54 -5.69 -1.71
C GLU A 285 -26.36 -4.44 -2.12
N GLU A 286 -27.44 -4.59 -2.89
CA GLU A 286 -28.38 -3.49 -3.15
C GLU A 286 -29.49 -3.48 -2.08
N GLY A 287 -29.22 -2.82 -0.94
CA GLY A 287 -30.25 -2.57 0.08
C GLY A 287 -29.80 -2.52 1.55
N MET A 288 -28.49 -2.66 1.84
CA MET A 288 -28.01 -2.72 3.23
C MET A 288 -28.11 -1.36 3.96
N ASP A 289 -28.74 -1.36 5.14
CA ASP A 289 -28.81 -0.21 6.05
C ASP A 289 -27.47 0.03 6.78
N ILE A 290 -27.22 1.30 7.13
CA ILE A 290 -26.00 1.84 7.75
C ILE A 290 -25.58 1.05 8.99
N LYS A 291 -26.54 0.56 9.80
CA LYS A 291 -26.26 -0.26 10.99
C LYS A 291 -25.73 -1.66 10.67
N GLN A 292 -26.23 -2.30 9.60
CA GLN A 292 -25.72 -3.61 9.15
C GLN A 292 -24.34 -3.48 8.50
N TRP A 293 -24.11 -2.38 7.77
CA TRP A 293 -22.79 -2.03 7.24
C TRP A 293 -21.76 -1.83 8.36
N MET A 294 -22.15 -1.16 9.45
CA MET A 294 -21.31 -0.99 10.66
C MET A 294 -21.02 -2.32 11.35
N GLY A 295 -21.98 -3.24 11.45
CA GLY A 295 -21.79 -4.60 11.99
C GLY A 295 -20.77 -5.43 11.22
N HIS A 296 -20.84 -5.40 9.88
CA HIS A 296 -19.86 -6.02 9.00
C HIS A 296 -18.47 -5.38 9.13
N ILE A 297 -18.40 -4.07 9.37
CA ILE A 297 -17.15 -3.35 9.64
C ILE A 297 -16.53 -3.80 10.97
N THR A 298 -17.31 -4.02 12.02
CA THR A 298 -16.80 -4.56 13.30
C THR A 298 -16.23 -5.97 13.18
N ASP A 299 -16.87 -6.87 12.43
CA ASP A 299 -16.35 -8.23 12.16
C ASP A 299 -15.06 -8.19 11.31
N LEU A 300 -14.89 -7.17 10.47
CA LEU A 300 -13.68 -6.91 9.68
C LEU A 300 -12.57 -6.22 10.49
N GLN A 301 -12.91 -5.44 11.52
CA GLN A 301 -11.99 -4.77 12.45
C GLN A 301 -11.43 -5.72 13.53
N ALA A 302 -12.01 -6.91 13.70
CA ALA A 302 -11.52 -7.98 14.58
C ALA A 302 -10.12 -8.51 14.23
N ALA A 303 -9.49 -8.03 13.14
CA ALA A 303 -8.14 -8.36 12.73
C ALA A 303 -7.07 -7.34 13.21
N HIS A 304 -7.44 -6.30 13.95
CA HIS A 304 -6.52 -5.32 14.52
C HIS A 304 -6.10 -5.66 15.97
N SER A 305 -4.81 -5.43 16.28
CA SER A 305 -4.04 -5.61 17.53
C SER A 305 -4.76 -6.16 18.78
N SER A 306 -5.86 -5.53 19.22
CA SER A 306 -6.70 -5.96 20.36
C SER A 306 -7.08 -7.46 20.39
N HIS A 307 -7.47 -8.04 19.24
CA HIS A 307 -7.92 -9.44 19.18
C HIS A 307 -6.75 -10.43 19.05
N VAL A 308 -5.60 -10.01 18.49
CA VAL A 308 -4.40 -10.85 18.46
C VAL A 308 -3.73 -10.90 19.84
N ALA A 309 -3.72 -9.78 20.58
CA ALA A 309 -3.37 -9.80 21.99
C ALA A 309 -4.30 -10.74 22.78
N GLY A 310 -5.60 -10.71 22.47
CA GLY A 310 -6.60 -11.62 23.01
C GLY A 310 -6.33 -13.09 22.68
N ILE A 311 -5.92 -13.45 21.45
CA ILE A 311 -5.62 -14.86 21.11
C ILE A 311 -4.35 -15.35 21.83
N HIS A 312 -3.31 -14.53 21.95
CA HIS A 312 -2.10 -14.91 22.69
C HIS A 312 -2.42 -15.13 24.17
N GLN A 313 -3.23 -14.24 24.78
CA GLN A 313 -3.72 -14.39 26.15
C GLN A 313 -4.60 -15.65 26.29
N PHE A 314 -5.49 -15.89 25.33
CA PHE A 314 -6.34 -17.08 25.31
C PHE A 314 -5.51 -18.36 25.18
N LEU A 315 -4.43 -18.35 24.42
CA LEU A 315 -3.55 -19.51 24.24
C LEU A 315 -2.62 -19.72 25.43
N GLY A 316 -2.42 -18.72 26.29
CA GLY A 316 -1.50 -18.80 27.43
C GLY A 316 -0.06 -18.46 27.07
N PHE A 317 0.17 -17.81 25.93
CA PHE A 317 1.47 -17.20 25.63
C PHE A 317 1.65 -15.92 26.44
N GLY A 318 2.88 -15.62 26.82
CA GLY A 318 3.22 -14.43 27.60
C GLY A 318 2.94 -13.17 26.80
N VAL A 319 1.72 -12.66 26.86
CA VAL A 319 1.41 -11.30 26.42
C VAL A 319 2.06 -10.38 27.46
N PRO A 320 2.92 -9.43 27.08
CA PRO A 320 3.28 -8.37 28.01
C PRO A 320 1.97 -7.79 28.57
N ALA A 321 1.87 -7.68 29.90
CA ALA A 321 0.66 -7.20 30.57
C ALA A 321 0.12 -5.93 29.88
N PRO A 322 -1.21 -5.77 29.74
CA PRO A 322 -1.76 -4.54 29.18
C PRO A 322 -1.20 -3.35 29.98
N PRO A 323 -0.70 -2.29 29.32
CA PRO A 323 -0.04 -1.18 29.97
C PRO A 323 -1.09 -0.32 30.68
N SER A 324 -1.54 -0.73 31.86
CA SER A 324 -2.40 0.08 32.71
C SER A 324 -1.92 0.22 34.16
N THR A 325 -0.81 -0.42 34.56
CA THR A 325 -0.32 -0.32 35.96
C THR A 325 1.18 -0.13 36.15
N LEU A 326 1.98 -0.07 35.08
CA LEU A 326 3.39 0.32 35.15
C LEU A 326 3.62 1.43 34.12
N GLY A 327 4.16 2.56 34.57
CA GLY A 327 4.21 3.83 33.86
C GLY A 327 4.66 3.72 32.40
N LYS A 328 4.05 4.54 31.54
CA LYS A 328 4.34 4.78 30.11
C LYS A 328 5.59 4.04 29.62
N GLN A 329 5.43 2.79 29.16
CA GLN A 329 6.53 2.12 28.46
C GLN A 329 6.84 2.89 27.18
N LYS A 330 8.12 3.21 26.99
CA LYS A 330 8.64 3.93 25.82
C LYS A 330 8.25 3.16 24.56
N GLN A 331 7.67 3.84 23.59
CA GLN A 331 7.45 3.28 22.26
C GLN A 331 8.82 2.93 21.66
N ALA A 332 8.86 2.12 20.60
CA ALA A 332 10.12 1.93 19.89
C ALA A 332 10.68 3.33 19.52
N PRO A 333 11.96 3.65 19.78
CA PRO A 333 12.44 5.02 19.65
C PRO A 333 12.17 5.66 18.28
N TRP A 334 12.16 4.86 17.22
CA TRP A 334 11.80 5.32 15.88
C TRP A 334 10.32 5.72 15.73
N GLU A 335 9.39 5.11 16.48
CA GLU A 335 7.97 5.51 16.47
C GLU A 335 7.75 6.83 17.21
N ASP A 336 8.44 7.00 18.34
CA ASP A 336 8.49 8.28 19.05
C ASP A 336 9.12 9.35 18.15
N GLU A 337 10.24 9.07 17.48
CA GLU A 337 10.89 9.94 16.50
C GLU A 337 9.99 10.23 15.28
N ALA A 338 9.27 9.23 14.75
CA ALA A 338 8.37 9.42 13.61
C ALA A 338 7.13 10.25 13.98
N LYS A 339 6.60 10.07 15.21
CA LYS A 339 5.52 10.90 15.76
C LYS A 339 6.00 12.32 16.02
N VAL A 340 7.15 12.50 16.65
CA VAL A 340 7.79 13.80 16.88
C VAL A 340 8.04 14.48 15.53
N SER A 341 8.64 13.79 14.57
CA SER A 341 8.87 14.33 13.22
C SER A 341 7.57 14.69 12.50
N GLN A 342 6.49 13.91 12.67
CA GLN A 342 5.18 14.29 12.14
C GLN A 342 4.61 15.53 12.83
N MET A 343 4.73 15.63 14.15
CA MET A 343 4.30 16.80 14.91
C MET A 343 5.11 18.04 14.51
N GLU A 344 6.43 17.93 14.38
CA GLU A 344 7.33 18.99 13.92
C GLU A 344 6.97 19.46 12.52
N ARG A 345 6.76 18.55 11.55
CA ARG A 345 6.36 18.93 10.19
C ARG A 345 4.99 19.61 10.16
N ARG A 346 4.03 19.12 10.94
CA ARG A 346 2.70 19.75 11.05
C ARG A 346 2.79 21.11 11.72
N HIS A 347 3.59 21.25 12.77
CA HIS A 347 3.82 22.51 13.46
C HIS A 347 4.55 23.51 12.57
N GLN A 348 5.58 23.08 11.85
CA GLN A 348 6.30 23.87 10.86
C GLN A 348 5.33 24.39 9.80
N LEU A 349 4.47 23.51 9.25
CA LEU A 349 3.43 23.93 8.32
C LEU A 349 2.44 24.88 8.96
N ALA A 350 1.93 24.61 10.16
CA ALA A 350 0.95 25.45 10.83
C ALA A 350 1.46 26.86 11.17
N THR A 351 2.77 27.02 11.42
CA THR A 351 3.38 28.28 11.89
C THR A 351 4.08 29.09 10.82
N MET A 352 4.34 28.51 9.64
CA MET A 352 5.04 29.24 8.58
C MET A 352 4.19 30.35 7.96
N ASP A 353 4.87 31.40 7.52
CA ASP A 353 4.30 32.34 6.56
C ASP A 353 4.17 31.64 5.19
N ILE A 354 2.94 31.28 4.86
CA ILE A 354 2.61 30.54 3.65
C ILE A 354 2.76 31.40 2.39
N GLU A 355 2.55 32.70 2.50
CA GLU A 355 2.70 33.66 1.39
C GLU A 355 4.19 33.88 1.09
N ALA A 356 5.00 34.16 2.11
CA ALA A 356 6.45 34.27 1.95
C ALA A 356 7.06 32.97 1.41
N THR A 357 6.49 31.82 1.79
CA THR A 357 6.93 30.52 1.25
C THR A 357 6.55 30.35 -0.22
N ALA A 358 5.35 30.79 -0.63
CA ALA A 358 4.95 30.78 -2.04
C ALA A 358 5.77 31.75 -2.89
N GLN A 359 6.10 32.93 -2.37
CA GLN A 359 6.99 33.90 -3.01
C GLN A 359 8.39 33.32 -3.23
N ARG A 360 8.98 32.67 -2.21
CA ARG A 360 10.26 31.96 -2.32
C ARG A 360 10.21 30.81 -3.32
N MET A 361 9.17 29.98 -3.26
CA MET A 361 9.00 28.84 -4.17
C MET A 361 8.91 29.30 -5.63
N THR A 362 8.16 30.37 -5.90
CA THR A 362 7.92 30.88 -7.26
C THR A 362 9.02 31.82 -7.77
N GLY A 363 9.90 32.32 -6.89
CA GLY A 363 10.86 33.37 -7.20
C GLY A 363 10.22 34.74 -7.46
N GLN A 364 8.96 34.93 -7.07
CA GLN A 364 8.20 36.17 -7.32
C GLN A 364 7.88 36.88 -5.99
N PRO A 365 8.58 37.99 -5.65
CA PRO A 365 8.44 38.64 -4.35
C PRO A 365 7.11 39.37 -4.14
N LYS A 366 6.33 39.58 -5.21
CA LYS A 366 4.99 40.21 -5.15
C LYS A 366 3.87 39.19 -5.37
N MET A 367 4.17 37.89 -5.29
CA MET A 367 3.16 36.85 -5.45
C MET A 367 2.22 36.88 -4.24
N GLN A 368 0.92 36.89 -4.53
CA GLN A 368 -0.15 36.84 -3.55
C GLN A 368 -1.16 35.77 -3.95
N PHE A 369 -1.75 35.10 -2.96
CA PHE A 369 -2.86 34.19 -3.19
C PHE A 369 -4.11 34.98 -3.60
N GLN A 370 -4.86 34.48 -4.59
CA GLN A 370 -5.98 35.20 -5.17
C GLN A 370 -7.32 34.57 -4.78
N GLY A 371 -8.26 35.38 -4.30
CA GLY A 371 -9.62 34.97 -3.97
C GLY A 371 -9.64 33.79 -3.00
N VAL A 372 -10.35 32.71 -3.35
CA VAL A 372 -10.50 31.53 -2.47
C VAL A 372 -9.23 30.68 -2.30
N GLN A 373 -8.15 31.01 -2.99
CA GLN A 373 -6.89 30.30 -2.86
C GLN A 373 -6.29 30.46 -1.46
N ASP A 374 -6.39 31.66 -0.91
CA ASP A 374 -5.84 32.03 0.40
C ASP A 374 -6.55 31.28 1.56
N PRO A 375 -7.88 31.36 1.73
CA PRO A 375 -8.55 30.60 2.78
C PRO A 375 -8.42 29.08 2.59
N ALA A 376 -8.36 28.60 1.34
CA ALA A 376 -8.14 27.17 1.08
C ALA A 376 -6.72 26.70 1.48
N ILE A 377 -5.67 27.49 1.22
CA ILE A 377 -4.31 27.11 1.64
C ILE A 377 -4.15 27.21 3.16
N GLN A 378 -4.76 28.20 3.81
CA GLN A 378 -4.77 28.33 5.27
C GLN A 378 -5.47 27.13 5.94
N ALA A 379 -6.61 26.69 5.42
CA ALA A 379 -7.28 25.48 5.90
C ALA A 379 -6.40 24.22 5.73
N ILE A 380 -5.71 24.10 4.59
CA ILE A 380 -4.74 23.02 4.36
C ILE A 380 -3.61 23.09 5.39
N GLN A 381 -3.10 24.29 5.65
CA GLN A 381 -2.04 24.57 6.61
C GLN A 381 -2.43 24.19 8.05
N GLN A 382 -3.67 24.46 8.44
CA GLN A 382 -4.21 24.11 9.77
C GLN A 382 -4.59 22.63 9.91
N GLY A 383 -4.52 21.84 8.84
CA GLY A 383 -4.86 20.43 8.90
C GLY A 383 -6.37 20.14 8.82
N GLU A 384 -7.20 21.11 8.44
CA GLU A 384 -8.64 20.92 8.26
C GLU A 384 -8.92 19.82 7.21
N SER A 385 -9.94 19.00 7.44
CA SER A 385 -10.26 17.87 6.57
C SER A 385 -11.70 17.39 6.77
N PRO A 386 -12.41 16.98 5.71
CA PRO A 386 -12.10 17.17 4.29
C PRO A 386 -12.36 18.61 3.79
N ILE A 387 -11.50 19.08 2.89
CA ILE A 387 -11.65 20.39 2.23
C ILE A 387 -11.99 20.21 0.74
N ILE A 388 -12.86 21.07 0.20
CA ILE A 388 -13.09 21.21 -1.24
C ILE A 388 -12.70 22.60 -1.70
N ALA A 389 -11.83 22.69 -2.70
CA ALA A 389 -11.52 23.94 -3.39
C ALA A 389 -12.10 23.92 -4.82
N VAL A 390 -13.10 24.76 -5.06
CA VAL A 390 -13.70 25.00 -6.39
C VAL A 390 -13.15 26.31 -6.95
N MET A 391 -12.30 26.21 -7.96
CA MET A 391 -11.59 27.36 -8.54
C MET A 391 -11.57 27.26 -10.07
N LEU A 392 -11.49 28.37 -10.80
CA LEU A 392 -11.36 28.36 -12.27
C LEU A 392 -10.14 27.56 -12.78
N THR A 393 -10.24 26.86 -13.91
CA THR A 393 -9.05 26.28 -14.58
C THR A 393 -8.01 27.36 -14.86
N GLY A 394 -6.77 27.13 -14.43
CA GLY A 394 -5.69 28.13 -14.47
C GLY A 394 -5.57 28.98 -13.19
N GLY A 395 -6.58 29.00 -12.31
CA GLY A 395 -6.58 29.77 -11.06
C GLY A 395 -5.71 29.19 -9.94
N GLY A 396 -4.54 28.62 -10.25
CA GLY A 396 -3.55 28.28 -9.22
C GLY A 396 -3.83 27.05 -8.34
N LYS A 397 -4.76 26.15 -8.70
CA LYS A 397 -5.07 24.91 -7.93
C LYS A 397 -3.84 24.08 -7.54
N SER A 398 -2.80 24.07 -8.38
CA SER A 398 -1.58 23.30 -8.07
C SER A 398 -0.77 23.86 -6.92
N MET A 399 -0.87 25.16 -6.64
CA MET A 399 -0.20 25.78 -5.49
C MET A 399 -0.67 25.17 -4.18
N LEU A 400 -1.94 24.73 -4.11
CA LEU A 400 -2.53 24.12 -2.92
C LEU A 400 -1.83 22.83 -2.47
N PHE A 401 -1.12 22.13 -3.37
CA PHE A 401 -0.27 20.99 -3.00
C PHE A 401 1.23 21.24 -3.18
N MET A 402 1.63 22.17 -4.06
CA MET A 402 3.05 22.48 -4.28
C MET A 402 3.64 23.29 -3.12
N VAL A 403 2.93 24.30 -2.61
CA VAL A 403 3.43 25.13 -1.50
C VAL A 403 3.65 24.29 -0.24
N PRO A 404 2.68 23.46 0.22
CA PRO A 404 2.89 22.60 1.39
C PRO A 404 3.99 21.54 1.19
N ALA A 405 4.22 21.08 -0.04
CA ALA A 405 5.27 20.11 -0.35
C ALA A 405 6.68 20.76 -0.37
N PHE A 406 6.78 22.00 -0.84
CA PHE A 406 8.02 22.78 -0.79
C PHE A 406 8.37 23.18 0.65
N ALA A 407 7.35 23.60 1.39
CA ALA A 407 7.40 23.96 2.80
C ALA A 407 7.93 22.86 3.72
N ALA A 408 7.47 21.63 3.53
CA ALA A 408 7.84 20.46 4.33
C ALA A 408 8.27 19.29 3.42
N PRO A 409 9.52 19.29 2.90
CA PRO A 409 9.97 18.29 1.92
C PRO A 409 9.96 16.84 2.42
N SER A 410 10.07 16.66 3.74
CA SER A 410 10.01 15.37 4.43
C SER A 410 8.60 14.79 4.57
N SER A 411 7.56 15.61 4.33
CA SER A 411 6.16 15.20 4.29
C SER A 411 5.79 14.73 2.88
N THR A 412 5.08 13.61 2.77
CA THR A 412 4.54 13.14 1.50
C THR A 412 3.10 13.62 1.29
N THR A 413 2.87 14.34 0.19
CA THR A 413 1.55 14.68 -0.33
C THR A 413 1.22 13.75 -1.49
N MET A 414 0.18 12.95 -1.34
CA MET A 414 -0.31 12.10 -2.42
C MET A 414 -1.31 12.86 -3.28
N VAL A 415 -1.12 12.89 -4.60
CA VAL A 415 -1.99 13.62 -5.51
C VAL A 415 -2.56 12.67 -6.56
N VAL A 416 -3.86 12.36 -6.45
CA VAL A 416 -4.59 11.56 -7.42
C VAL A 416 -4.94 12.43 -8.63
N VAL A 417 -4.43 12.06 -9.80
CA VAL A 417 -4.59 12.79 -11.06
C VAL A 417 -5.17 11.87 -12.13
N PRO A 418 -6.39 12.12 -12.65
CA PRO A 418 -7.07 11.22 -13.57
C PRO A 418 -6.46 11.14 -14.97
N LEU A 419 -5.65 12.11 -15.38
CA LEU A 419 -5.04 12.16 -16.71
C LEU A 419 -3.51 12.05 -16.62
N VAL A 420 -2.94 11.05 -17.29
CA VAL A 420 -1.49 10.81 -17.33
C VAL A 420 -0.73 12.02 -17.91
N ALA A 421 -1.26 12.65 -18.96
CA ALA A 421 -0.65 13.85 -19.54
C ALA A 421 -0.52 15.01 -18.54
N LEU A 422 -1.41 15.08 -17.54
CA LEU A 422 -1.34 16.09 -16.48
C LEU A 422 -0.29 15.74 -15.43
N GLN A 423 0.03 14.46 -15.23
CA GLN A 423 1.11 14.05 -14.33
C GLN A 423 2.46 14.54 -14.83
N ALA A 424 2.75 14.35 -16.13
CA ALA A 424 4.00 14.81 -16.74
C ALA A 424 4.19 16.34 -16.62
N ASP A 425 3.11 17.12 -16.79
CA ASP A 425 3.15 18.56 -16.60
C ASP A 425 3.40 18.96 -15.13
N ILE A 426 2.77 18.26 -14.17
CA ILE A 426 3.00 18.51 -12.74
C ILE A 426 4.45 18.16 -12.37
N GLN A 427 4.98 17.02 -12.82
CA GLN A 427 6.37 16.62 -12.55
C GLN A 427 7.35 17.66 -13.08
N ARG A 428 7.17 18.12 -14.32
CA ARG A 428 8.03 19.15 -14.92
C ARG A 428 8.03 20.43 -14.08
N ARG A 429 6.87 20.90 -13.64
CA ARG A 429 6.76 22.09 -12.81
C ARG A 429 7.38 21.88 -11.42
N CYS A 430 7.14 20.75 -10.78
CA CYS A 430 7.79 20.42 -9.51
C CYS A 430 9.31 20.39 -9.63
N GLN A 431 9.85 19.80 -10.71
CA GLN A 431 11.29 19.75 -10.97
C GLN A 431 11.89 21.16 -11.11
N GLN A 432 11.22 22.06 -11.83
CA GLN A 432 11.65 23.47 -11.95
C GLN A 432 11.66 24.21 -10.61
N LEU A 433 10.77 23.84 -9.70
CA LEU A 433 10.64 24.43 -8.36
C LEU A 433 11.49 23.69 -7.30
N GLY A 434 12.29 22.69 -7.69
CA GLY A 434 13.09 21.89 -6.76
C GLY A 434 12.27 20.95 -5.85
N ILE A 435 11.00 20.69 -6.16
CA ILE A 435 10.13 19.81 -5.38
C ILE A 435 10.28 18.36 -5.89
N LEU A 436 10.63 17.45 -4.98
CA LEU A 436 10.76 16.03 -5.31
C LEU A 436 9.39 15.40 -5.58
N CYS A 437 9.06 15.22 -6.87
CA CYS A 437 7.77 14.76 -7.34
C CYS A 437 7.90 13.54 -8.25
N VAL A 438 7.27 12.43 -7.85
CA VAL A 438 7.41 11.14 -8.54
C VAL A 438 6.03 10.57 -8.89
N ALA A 439 5.88 10.02 -10.10
CA ALA A 439 4.70 9.24 -10.45
C ALA A 439 4.80 7.85 -9.84
N TRP A 440 3.73 7.39 -9.20
CA TRP A 440 3.72 6.09 -8.53
C TRP A 440 3.66 4.96 -9.55
N GLU A 441 4.56 3.98 -9.38
CA GLU A 441 4.60 2.74 -10.15
C GLU A 441 4.77 1.54 -9.21
N SER A 442 3.95 0.50 -9.37
CA SER A 442 4.04 -0.75 -8.57
C SER A 442 5.46 -1.33 -8.50
N ARG A 443 6.19 -1.27 -9.61
CA ARG A 443 7.53 -1.87 -9.74
C ARG A 443 8.63 -1.01 -9.12
N ARG A 444 8.35 0.26 -8.79
CA ARG A 444 9.31 1.21 -8.23
C ARG A 444 8.61 2.25 -7.36
N PRO A 445 7.97 1.84 -6.23
CA PRO A 445 7.43 2.75 -5.24
C PRO A 445 8.50 3.74 -4.77
N PRO A 446 8.18 5.03 -4.65
CA PRO A 446 9.16 6.03 -4.25
C PRO A 446 9.57 5.86 -2.77
N ASP A 447 10.88 5.93 -2.50
CA ASP A 447 11.44 5.84 -1.15
C ASP A 447 11.28 7.16 -0.38
N ALA A 448 11.50 8.28 -1.04
CA ALA A 448 11.20 9.61 -0.52
C ALA A 448 10.70 10.51 -1.64
N ALA A 449 9.54 11.14 -1.43
CA ALA A 449 9.00 12.14 -2.33
C ALA A 449 8.08 13.08 -1.55
N SER A 450 8.20 14.38 -1.81
CA SER A 450 7.32 15.39 -1.25
C SER A 450 5.94 15.34 -1.93
N ILE A 451 5.92 14.95 -3.22
CA ILE A 451 4.69 14.70 -3.99
C ILE A 451 4.75 13.32 -4.65
N VAL A 452 3.70 12.52 -4.46
CA VAL A 452 3.50 11.26 -5.18
C VAL A 452 2.25 11.36 -6.06
N LEU A 453 2.43 11.30 -7.38
CA LEU A 453 1.33 11.37 -8.34
C LEU A 453 0.77 9.98 -8.61
N VAL A 454 -0.55 9.84 -8.54
CA VAL A 454 -1.21 8.53 -8.61
C VAL A 454 -2.34 8.59 -9.62
N THR A 455 -2.50 7.56 -10.45
CA THR A 455 -3.69 7.43 -11.30
C THR A 455 -4.85 6.83 -10.50
N PRO A 456 -6.12 7.15 -10.80
CA PRO A 456 -7.27 6.48 -10.18
C PRO A 456 -7.19 4.95 -10.30
N LYS A 457 -6.69 4.44 -11.42
CA LYS A 457 -6.47 3.00 -11.62
C LYS A 457 -5.46 2.41 -10.63
N SER A 458 -4.40 3.14 -10.33
CA SER A 458 -3.39 2.71 -9.35
C SER A 458 -3.96 2.66 -7.94
N THR A 459 -4.90 3.56 -7.60
CA THR A 459 -5.44 3.66 -6.23
C THR A 459 -6.16 2.40 -5.75
N VAL A 460 -6.66 1.57 -6.67
CA VAL A 460 -7.37 0.32 -6.36
C VAL A 460 -6.45 -0.90 -6.38
N SER A 461 -5.16 -0.72 -6.68
CA SER A 461 -4.20 -1.82 -6.77
C SER A 461 -3.67 -2.25 -5.39
N PRO A 462 -3.38 -3.55 -5.19
CA PRO A 462 -2.81 -4.06 -3.94
C PRO A 462 -1.49 -3.39 -3.54
N ASP A 463 -0.57 -3.28 -4.49
CA ASP A 463 0.76 -2.69 -4.26
C ASP A 463 0.64 -1.24 -3.79
N PHE A 464 -0.34 -0.50 -4.33
CA PHE A 464 -0.59 0.86 -3.91
C PHE A 464 -1.14 0.94 -2.50
N GLN A 465 -2.07 0.06 -2.12
CA GLN A 465 -2.61 0.03 -0.75
C GLN A 465 -1.51 -0.33 0.26
N MET A 466 -0.58 -1.22 -0.09
CA MET A 466 0.61 -1.50 0.71
C MET A 466 1.49 -0.25 0.87
N PHE A 467 1.77 0.44 -0.23
CA PHE A 467 2.56 1.66 -0.24
C PHE A 467 1.90 2.79 0.60
N LEU A 468 0.58 2.98 0.45
CA LEU A 468 -0.20 3.96 1.20
C LEU A 468 -0.16 3.69 2.70
N ASN A 469 -0.40 2.45 3.12
CA ASN A 469 -0.37 2.08 4.54
C ASN A 469 1.03 2.14 5.12
N TRP A 470 2.06 1.79 4.35
CA TRP A 470 3.45 1.99 4.77
C TRP A 470 3.76 3.47 5.02
N LEU A 471 3.39 4.38 4.11
CA LEU A 471 3.60 5.81 4.33
C LEU A 471 2.84 6.33 5.57
N ARG A 472 1.65 5.80 5.85
CA ARG A 472 0.89 6.12 7.07
C ARG A 472 1.59 5.62 8.31
N TRP A 473 2.09 4.38 8.28
CA TRP A 473 2.75 3.76 9.42
C TRP A 473 4.07 4.46 9.77
N MET A 474 4.86 4.81 8.75
CA MET A 474 6.04 5.68 8.90
C MET A 474 5.69 7.12 9.32
N ARG A 475 4.41 7.45 9.48
CA ARG A 475 3.89 8.80 9.75
C ARG A 475 4.33 9.83 8.71
N ARG A 476 4.63 9.44 7.46
CA ARG A 476 5.11 10.32 6.38
C ARG A 476 3.99 10.84 5.47
N LEU A 477 2.85 10.15 5.40
CA LEU A 477 1.70 10.61 4.63
C LEU A 477 0.90 11.66 5.41
N ASP A 478 1.04 12.92 5.03
CA ASP A 478 0.32 14.01 5.70
C ASP A 478 -0.96 14.41 4.95
N ARG A 479 -1.03 14.21 3.62
CA ARG A 479 -2.17 14.64 2.79
C ARG A 479 -2.47 13.72 1.62
N ILE A 480 -3.75 13.57 1.30
CA ILE A 480 -4.24 13.00 0.03
C ILE A 480 -5.09 14.05 -0.68
N MET A 481 -4.68 14.40 -1.90
CA MET A 481 -5.34 15.37 -2.76
C MET A 481 -5.95 14.68 -3.97
N ILE A 482 -7.20 14.99 -4.29
CA ILE A 482 -7.90 14.44 -5.45
C ILE A 482 -8.16 15.57 -6.45
N ASN A 483 -7.38 15.59 -7.52
CA ASN A 483 -7.51 16.58 -8.57
C ASN A 483 -8.62 16.18 -9.56
N LYS A 484 -9.41 17.17 -9.99
CA LYS A 484 -10.62 16.97 -10.80
C LYS A 484 -11.61 16.02 -10.11
N CYS A 485 -11.86 16.23 -8.82
CA CYS A 485 -12.71 15.35 -8.02
C CYS A 485 -14.11 15.14 -8.61
N HIS A 486 -14.67 16.14 -9.29
CA HIS A 486 -15.97 16.05 -9.97
C HIS A 486 -16.09 14.90 -10.98
N VAL A 487 -14.97 14.36 -11.47
CA VAL A 487 -15.00 13.20 -12.37
C VAL A 487 -15.67 11.99 -11.70
N VAL A 488 -15.65 11.92 -10.36
CA VAL A 488 -16.39 10.90 -9.61
C VAL A 488 -17.91 10.96 -9.83
N LEU A 489 -18.44 12.11 -10.23
CA LEU A 489 -19.86 12.34 -10.49
C LEU A 489 -20.29 11.86 -11.87
N ASN A 490 -19.35 11.56 -12.77
CA ASN A 490 -19.71 11.11 -14.11
C ASN A 490 -20.52 9.80 -14.03
N SER A 491 -21.67 9.78 -14.68
CA SER A 491 -22.59 8.64 -14.71
C SER A 491 -22.33 7.69 -15.89
N GLN A 492 -21.45 8.06 -16.82
CA GLN A 492 -21.03 7.17 -17.90
C GLN A 492 -20.24 5.99 -17.32
N ARG A 493 -20.90 4.83 -17.21
CA ARG A 493 -20.39 3.61 -16.57
C ARG A 493 -19.00 3.16 -17.08
N ASP A 494 -18.64 3.49 -18.32
CA ASP A 494 -17.36 3.08 -18.93
C ASP A 494 -16.21 4.10 -18.72
N PHE A 495 -16.51 5.31 -18.24
CA PHE A 495 -15.50 6.35 -18.09
C PHE A 495 -14.79 6.25 -16.73
N GLN A 496 -13.60 5.62 -16.74
CA GLN A 496 -12.72 5.46 -15.56
C GLN A 496 -13.46 4.94 -14.29
N PRO A 497 -13.96 3.69 -14.30
CA PRO A 497 -14.77 3.14 -13.20
C PRO A 497 -14.07 3.15 -11.83
N GLN A 498 -12.74 3.23 -11.80
CA GLN A 498 -11.95 3.34 -10.56
C GLN A 498 -12.16 4.67 -9.83
N MET A 499 -12.67 5.72 -10.51
CA MET A 499 -13.01 6.99 -9.88
C MET A 499 -14.07 6.85 -8.79
N ALA A 500 -15.05 5.96 -8.97
CA ALA A 500 -16.10 5.69 -7.98
C ALA A 500 -15.55 5.13 -6.66
N GLN A 501 -14.32 4.62 -6.66
CA GLN A 501 -13.70 4.01 -5.49
C GLN A 501 -12.81 4.98 -4.70
N LEU A 502 -12.60 6.20 -5.18
CA LEU A 502 -11.75 7.17 -4.50
C LEU A 502 -12.27 7.55 -3.11
N GLY A 503 -13.57 7.43 -2.85
CA GLY A 503 -14.13 7.60 -1.51
C GLY A 503 -13.54 6.64 -0.47
N LYS A 504 -13.03 5.47 -0.88
CA LYS A 504 -12.38 4.52 0.04
C LYS A 504 -11.08 5.04 0.64
N LEU A 505 -10.44 6.03 -0.01
CA LEU A 505 -9.22 6.64 0.51
C LEU A 505 -9.44 7.33 1.87
N VAL A 506 -10.68 7.61 2.27
CA VAL A 506 -11.02 8.07 3.62
C VAL A 506 -10.52 7.13 4.72
N GLN A 507 -10.39 5.83 4.43
CA GLN A 507 -9.83 4.84 5.36
C GLN A 507 -8.36 5.11 5.73
N ALA A 508 -7.66 5.93 4.92
CA ALA A 508 -6.32 6.40 5.24
C ALA A 508 -6.29 7.29 6.50
N ARG A 509 -7.44 7.86 6.93
CA ARG A 509 -7.51 8.78 8.09
C ARG A 509 -6.44 9.89 8.01
N THR A 510 -6.23 10.38 6.78
CA THR A 510 -5.26 11.41 6.42
C THR A 510 -6.05 12.63 5.93
N GLN A 511 -5.49 13.84 6.02
CA GLN A 511 -6.13 15.05 5.50
C GLN A 511 -6.51 14.87 4.03
N MET A 512 -7.79 15.05 3.72
CA MET A 512 -8.37 14.90 2.37
C MET A 512 -8.64 16.28 1.77
N VAL A 513 -8.13 16.51 0.56
CA VAL A 513 -8.34 17.79 -0.16
C VAL A 513 -8.84 17.50 -1.58
N TRP A 514 -10.00 18.04 -1.95
CA TRP A 514 -10.60 17.79 -3.27
C TRP A 514 -10.59 19.06 -4.12
N LEU A 515 -9.98 18.96 -5.29
CA LEU A 515 -9.76 20.12 -6.16
C LEU A 515 -10.57 19.97 -7.43
N THR A 516 -11.32 21.01 -7.80
CA THR A 516 -12.10 21.02 -9.05
C THR A 516 -12.32 22.42 -9.60
N ALA A 517 -12.66 22.50 -10.88
CA ALA A 517 -13.15 23.73 -11.52
C ALA A 517 -14.62 23.65 -11.91
N THR A 518 -15.21 22.47 -11.83
CA THR A 518 -16.50 22.14 -12.42
C THR A 518 -17.28 21.33 -11.40
N LEU A 519 -17.92 22.01 -10.45
CA LEU A 519 -18.82 21.41 -9.47
C LEU A 519 -20.06 22.30 -9.31
N PRO A 520 -21.19 21.96 -9.97
CA PRO A 520 -22.46 22.65 -9.74
C PRO A 520 -22.90 22.49 -8.28
N PRO A 521 -23.49 23.53 -7.64
CA PRO A 521 -24.00 23.41 -6.27
C PRO A 521 -24.99 22.26 -6.08
N SER A 522 -25.82 21.98 -7.10
CA SER A 522 -26.78 20.87 -7.09
C SER A 522 -26.15 19.47 -7.04
N MET A 523 -24.85 19.34 -7.31
CA MET A 523 -24.12 18.07 -7.32
C MET A 523 -23.20 17.90 -6.11
N GLU A 524 -23.19 18.85 -5.18
CA GLU A 524 -22.34 18.79 -3.97
C GLU A 524 -22.70 17.60 -3.09
N ASP A 525 -23.98 17.38 -2.80
CA ASP A 525 -24.42 16.28 -1.95
C ASP A 525 -24.14 14.90 -2.57
N GLU A 526 -24.25 14.80 -3.90
CA GLU A 526 -23.83 13.60 -4.63
C GLU A 526 -22.33 13.36 -4.49
N LEU A 527 -21.52 14.42 -4.53
CA LEU A 527 -20.06 14.33 -4.36
C LEU A 527 -19.73 13.82 -2.96
N TYR A 528 -20.33 14.39 -1.92
CA TYR A 528 -20.12 13.98 -0.52
C TYR A 528 -20.46 12.49 -0.34
N ARG A 529 -21.60 12.05 -0.88
CA ARG A 529 -22.04 10.66 -0.79
C ARG A 529 -21.09 9.69 -1.49
N ARG A 530 -20.61 10.01 -2.70
CA ARG A 530 -19.64 9.17 -3.43
C ARG A 530 -18.27 9.16 -2.75
N MET A 531 -17.89 10.27 -2.14
CA MET A 531 -16.64 10.41 -1.40
C MET A 531 -16.69 9.86 0.02
N LYS A 532 -17.85 9.34 0.47
CA LYS A 532 -18.06 8.74 1.81
C LYS A 532 -17.81 9.71 2.96
N HIS A 533 -18.28 10.95 2.82
CA HIS A 533 -18.25 11.96 3.87
C HIS A 533 -19.63 12.58 4.09
N ASP A 534 -19.92 12.93 5.34
CA ASP A 534 -21.10 13.70 5.69
C ASP A 534 -20.90 15.18 5.36
N ARG A 535 -21.99 15.84 4.95
CA ARG A 535 -21.99 17.26 4.59
C ARG A 535 -21.44 18.16 5.71
N THR A 536 -21.79 17.86 6.96
CA THR A 536 -21.38 18.65 8.14
C THR A 536 -19.88 18.59 8.42
N ALA A 537 -19.17 17.59 7.89
CA ALA A 537 -17.74 17.45 8.04
C ALA A 537 -16.94 18.15 6.93
N VAL A 538 -17.58 18.61 5.85
CA VAL A 538 -16.88 19.10 4.65
C VAL A 538 -16.88 20.63 4.60
N THR A 539 -15.69 21.23 4.54
CA THR A 539 -15.52 22.67 4.30
C THR A 539 -15.32 22.93 2.81
N ILE A 540 -16.11 23.84 2.22
CA ILE A 540 -16.02 24.20 0.79
C ILE A 540 -15.58 25.66 0.59
N TYR A 541 -14.51 25.84 -0.17
CA TYR A 541 -14.00 27.12 -0.64
C TYR A 541 -14.31 27.26 -2.14
N ARG A 542 -15.27 28.11 -2.49
CA ARG A 542 -15.82 28.22 -3.85
C ARG A 542 -15.63 29.61 -4.43
N ALA A 543 -14.88 29.71 -5.53
CA ALA A 543 -14.80 30.91 -6.36
C ALA A 543 -15.79 30.86 -7.52
N GLN A 544 -16.09 32.03 -8.08
CA GLN A 544 -16.78 32.14 -9.35
C GLN A 544 -15.93 31.52 -10.47
N THR A 545 -16.53 30.58 -11.22
CA THR A 545 -15.87 29.86 -12.32
C THR A 545 -16.29 30.38 -13.70
N SER A 546 -17.07 31.45 -13.77
CA SER A 546 -17.35 32.15 -15.03
C SER A 546 -16.16 33.00 -15.44
N ARG A 547 -15.86 33.04 -16.74
CA ARG A 547 -14.79 33.87 -17.30
C ARG A 547 -15.41 35.15 -17.85
N PRO A 548 -15.19 36.32 -17.24
CA PRO A 548 -15.82 37.57 -17.69
C PRO A 548 -15.37 37.98 -19.10
N ASN A 549 -14.20 37.50 -19.54
CA ASN A 549 -13.67 37.67 -20.88
C ASN A 549 -14.14 36.61 -21.89
N MET A 550 -15.15 35.78 -21.56
CA MET A 550 -15.76 34.84 -22.50
C MET A 550 -17.21 35.23 -22.80
N ALA A 551 -17.51 35.39 -24.09
CA ALA A 551 -18.88 35.47 -24.59
C ALA A 551 -19.36 34.09 -25.03
N TYR A 552 -20.63 33.77 -24.76
CA TYR A 552 -21.28 32.53 -25.19
C TYR A 552 -22.34 32.84 -26.25
N GLN A 553 -22.29 32.13 -27.38
CA GLN A 553 -23.28 32.24 -28.45
C GLN A 553 -23.69 30.84 -28.91
N VAL A 554 -25.00 30.62 -29.07
CA VAL A 554 -25.54 29.41 -29.70
C VAL A 554 -26.04 29.80 -31.08
N TRP A 555 -25.48 29.18 -32.11
CA TRP A 555 -25.89 29.39 -33.49
C TRP A 555 -26.52 28.11 -34.05
N ARG A 556 -27.65 28.25 -34.74
CA ARG A 556 -28.35 27.16 -35.41
C ARG A 556 -28.30 27.42 -36.92
N PRO A 557 -27.46 26.70 -37.69
CA PRO A 557 -27.38 26.88 -39.14
C PRO A 557 -28.67 26.46 -39.84
N VAL A 558 -29.04 27.20 -40.88
CA VAL A 558 -30.00 26.72 -41.89
C VAL A 558 -29.21 25.94 -42.93
N LEU A 559 -29.45 24.63 -43.01
CA LEU A 559 -28.72 23.73 -43.90
C LEU A 559 -29.49 23.59 -45.22
N THR A 560 -28.98 24.18 -46.30
CA THR A 560 -29.52 24.06 -47.66
C THR A 560 -28.59 23.24 -48.56
N GLY A 561 -29.14 22.39 -49.41
CA GLY A 561 -28.36 21.63 -50.40
C GLY A 561 -27.52 20.47 -49.85
N VAL A 562 -27.75 20.05 -48.61
CA VAL A 562 -27.01 18.98 -47.94
C VAL A 562 -27.86 17.71 -47.84
N GLY A 563 -27.30 16.55 -48.15
CA GLY A 563 -28.03 15.28 -48.03
C GLY A 563 -28.36 14.92 -46.56
N ARG A 564 -29.26 13.94 -46.36
CA ARG A 564 -29.65 13.42 -45.03
C ARG A 564 -28.60 12.47 -44.42
N GLY A 565 -27.35 12.52 -44.89
CA GLY A 565 -26.29 11.66 -44.40
C GLY A 565 -25.71 12.18 -43.06
N PRO A 566 -25.21 11.29 -42.20
CA PRO A 566 -24.55 11.70 -40.97
C PRO A 566 -23.34 12.58 -41.30
N TYR A 567 -23.28 13.77 -40.66
CA TYR A 567 -22.18 14.73 -40.71
C TYR A 567 -22.01 15.52 -42.02
N GLN A 568 -22.92 15.38 -42.99
CA GLN A 568 -22.84 16.16 -44.24
C GLN A 568 -23.03 17.66 -43.99
N TRP A 569 -23.66 18.06 -42.88
CA TRP A 569 -23.80 19.46 -42.46
C TRP A 569 -22.47 20.21 -42.34
N ILE A 570 -21.34 19.50 -42.13
CA ILE A 570 -20.00 20.09 -42.05
C ILE A 570 -19.57 20.68 -43.39
N GLU A 571 -20.05 20.10 -44.50
CA GLU A 571 -19.74 20.54 -45.86
C GLU A 571 -20.71 21.65 -46.33
N SER A 572 -21.68 22.03 -45.50
CA SER A 572 -22.60 23.13 -45.81
C SER A 572 -21.85 24.45 -45.90
N GLU A 573 -22.05 25.17 -47.00
CA GLU A 573 -21.44 26.49 -47.23
C GLU A 573 -21.70 27.46 -46.07
N ALA A 574 -22.91 27.45 -45.49
CA ALA A 574 -23.26 28.29 -44.34
C ALA A 574 -22.38 28.00 -43.10
N VAL A 575 -22.09 26.72 -42.83
CA VAL A 575 -21.28 26.30 -41.67
C VAL A 575 -19.81 26.65 -41.90
N VAL A 576 -19.31 26.42 -43.10
CA VAL A 576 -17.92 26.73 -43.50
C VAL A 576 -17.68 28.23 -43.42
N ALA A 577 -18.58 29.04 -44.01
CA ALA A 577 -18.51 30.49 -43.99
C ALA A 577 -18.56 31.04 -42.55
N PHE A 578 -19.42 30.49 -41.70
CA PHE A 578 -19.48 30.88 -40.29
C PHE A 578 -18.14 30.62 -39.58
N ILE A 579 -17.56 29.43 -39.73
CA ILE A 579 -16.28 29.09 -39.10
C ILE A 579 -15.16 30.01 -39.63
N GLN A 580 -15.11 30.26 -40.95
CA GLN A 580 -14.12 31.14 -41.55
C GLN A 580 -14.24 32.59 -41.05
N ASP A 581 -15.46 33.12 -40.92
CA ASP A 581 -15.73 34.43 -40.31
C ASP A 581 -15.23 34.49 -38.86
N GLN A 582 -15.48 33.45 -38.05
CA GLN A 582 -14.96 33.39 -36.67
C GLN A 582 -13.42 33.35 -36.63
N ILE A 583 -12.78 32.66 -37.58
CA ILE A 583 -11.32 32.63 -37.70
C ILE A 583 -10.78 34.00 -38.11
N GLN A 584 -11.41 34.69 -39.06
CA GLN A 584 -11.03 36.04 -39.47
C GLN A 584 -11.18 37.05 -38.33
N ARG A 585 -12.29 36.99 -37.58
CA ARG A 585 -12.53 37.84 -36.40
C ARG A 585 -11.52 37.65 -35.28
N ALA A 586 -10.89 36.47 -35.21
CA ALA A 586 -9.84 36.24 -34.23
C ALA A 586 -8.57 37.07 -34.49
N ALA A 587 -8.44 37.73 -35.66
CA ALA A 587 -7.40 38.72 -35.98
C ALA A 587 -5.96 38.30 -35.59
N GLY A 588 -5.59 37.04 -35.88
CA GLY A 588 -4.28 36.47 -35.53
C GLY A 588 -4.25 35.68 -34.20
N GLY A 589 -5.36 35.66 -33.46
CA GLY A 589 -5.58 34.77 -32.32
C GLY A 589 -5.77 33.30 -32.72
N LYS A 590 -5.64 32.39 -31.74
CA LYS A 590 -5.81 30.95 -31.96
C LYS A 590 -7.28 30.56 -31.80
N VAL A 591 -7.82 29.85 -32.80
CA VAL A 591 -9.17 29.26 -32.74
C VAL A 591 -9.06 27.75 -32.55
N ILE A 592 -9.90 27.20 -31.67
CA ILE A 592 -10.00 25.76 -31.43
C ILE A 592 -11.41 25.32 -31.79
N ILE A 593 -11.52 24.34 -32.69
CA ILE A 593 -12.79 23.76 -33.10
C ILE A 593 -12.84 22.32 -32.60
N TYR A 594 -13.85 22.01 -31.78
CA TYR A 594 -14.09 20.68 -31.25
C TYR A 594 -15.15 19.95 -32.08
N ALA A 595 -14.95 18.66 -32.32
CA ALA A 595 -15.93 17.78 -32.94
C ALA A 595 -15.95 16.43 -32.23
N ASN A 596 -17.06 15.71 -32.32
CA ASN A 596 -17.33 14.53 -31.49
C ASN A 596 -16.64 13.26 -32.00
N ILE A 597 -16.31 13.18 -33.29
CA ILE A 597 -15.64 12.02 -33.87
C ILE A 597 -14.49 12.44 -34.79
N ILE A 598 -13.49 11.57 -34.94
CA ILE A 598 -12.29 11.81 -35.76
C ILE A 598 -12.67 12.16 -37.20
N ARG A 599 -13.64 11.45 -37.78
CA ARG A 599 -14.11 11.70 -39.15
C ARG A 599 -14.63 13.12 -39.34
N GLN A 600 -15.34 13.68 -38.36
CA GLN A 600 -15.80 15.08 -38.42
C GLN A 600 -14.60 16.03 -38.43
N VAL A 601 -13.62 15.83 -37.55
CA VAL A 601 -12.41 16.67 -37.49
C VAL A 601 -11.67 16.64 -38.82
N THR A 602 -11.46 15.46 -39.41
CA THR A 602 -10.75 15.31 -40.69
C THR A 602 -11.53 15.91 -41.86
N THR A 603 -12.86 15.74 -41.90
CA THR A 603 -13.70 16.36 -42.93
C THR A 603 -13.67 17.88 -42.81
N MET A 604 -13.80 18.41 -41.60
CA MET A 604 -13.81 19.85 -41.34
C MET A 604 -12.45 20.48 -41.69
N ALA A 605 -11.35 19.80 -41.36
CA ALA A 605 -10.00 20.22 -41.78
C ALA A 605 -9.84 20.23 -43.31
N ARG A 606 -10.37 19.23 -44.01
CA ARG A 606 -10.34 19.18 -45.48
C ARG A 606 -11.14 20.33 -46.10
N VAL A 607 -12.34 20.60 -45.60
CA VAL A 607 -13.26 21.60 -46.14
C VAL A 607 -12.78 23.02 -45.87
N LEU A 608 -12.18 23.27 -44.70
CA LEU A 608 -11.63 24.58 -44.33
C LEU A 608 -10.32 24.90 -45.08
N GLY A 609 -9.68 23.91 -45.72
CA GLY A 609 -8.45 24.09 -46.49
C GLY A 609 -7.19 24.33 -45.64
N PRO A 610 -6.02 24.55 -46.26
CA PRO A 610 -4.78 24.83 -45.56
C PRO A 610 -4.80 26.26 -44.98
N ILE A 611 -5.36 26.39 -43.78
CA ILE A 611 -5.25 27.62 -42.98
C ILE A 611 -3.82 27.64 -42.39
N HIS A 612 -3.03 28.66 -42.70
CA HIS A 612 -1.64 28.78 -42.25
C HIS A 612 -1.49 28.53 -40.73
N GLY A 613 -0.71 27.51 -40.35
CA GLY A 613 -0.38 27.21 -38.95
C GLY A 613 -1.23 26.13 -38.25
N ALA A 614 -2.08 25.39 -38.97
CA ALA A 614 -2.85 24.30 -38.37
C ALA A 614 -1.96 23.13 -37.89
N GLN A 615 -1.89 22.91 -36.57
CA GLN A 615 -1.32 21.70 -35.98
C GLN A 615 -2.45 20.71 -35.63
N HIS A 616 -2.44 19.53 -36.24
CA HIS A 616 -3.35 18.44 -35.88
C HIS A 616 -2.78 17.64 -34.71
N SER A 617 -3.36 17.78 -33.51
CA SER A 617 -3.03 16.90 -32.38
C SER A 617 -4.09 15.82 -32.20
N HIS A 618 -3.72 14.56 -32.40
CA HIS A 618 -4.55 13.40 -32.08
C HIS A 618 -4.25 12.93 -30.66
N ARG A 619 -5.29 12.75 -29.82
CA ARG A 619 -5.19 11.96 -28.58
C ARG A 619 -5.90 10.63 -28.82
N SER A 620 -5.16 9.64 -29.29
CA SER A 620 -5.62 8.25 -29.35
C SER A 620 -5.59 7.66 -27.94
N HIS A 621 -6.76 7.28 -27.42
CA HIS A 621 -6.83 6.21 -26.42
C HIS A 621 -6.75 4.87 -27.16
N GLN A 622 -5.57 4.50 -27.63
CA GLN A 622 -5.31 3.14 -28.11
C GLN A 622 -4.81 2.29 -26.93
N ARG A 623 -5.66 1.39 -26.46
CA ARG A 623 -5.22 0.18 -25.77
C ARG A 623 -5.53 -1.02 -26.65
N ILE A 624 -4.46 -1.73 -26.98
CA ILE A 624 -4.36 -3.19 -26.99
C ILE A 624 -5.28 -3.88 -28.01
N ARG A 625 -4.72 -4.09 -29.20
CA ARG A 625 -4.72 -5.36 -29.92
C ARG A 625 -3.71 -5.19 -31.04
N ASP A 626 -2.58 -5.86 -30.89
CA ASP A 626 -1.89 -6.63 -31.93
C ASP A 626 -0.58 -7.13 -31.32
N GLY A 627 -0.62 -8.40 -30.92
CA GLY A 627 0.57 -9.18 -30.64
C GLY A 627 1.33 -9.36 -31.94
N GLY A 628 2.62 -9.09 -31.88
CA GLY A 628 3.52 -9.21 -33.02
C GLY A 628 3.53 -10.62 -33.60
N GLY A 629 3.24 -10.69 -34.90
CA GLY A 629 3.79 -11.69 -35.79
C GLY A 629 5.06 -11.11 -36.43
N HIS A 630 6.15 -11.88 -36.32
CA HIS A 630 7.35 -11.91 -37.17
C HIS A 630 7.93 -10.60 -37.74
N SER A 631 9.10 -10.19 -37.25
CA SER A 631 10.42 -10.57 -37.80
C SER A 631 11.52 -10.26 -36.80
#